data_AF-A0A0L7KJY5-F1
#
_entry.id   AF-A0A0L7KJY5-F1
#
_cell.length_a   1.000
_cell.length_b   1.000
_cell.length_c   1.000
_cell.angle_alpha   90.00
_cell.angle_beta   90.00
_cell.angle_gamma   90.00
#
_symmetry.space_group_name_H-M   'P 1'
#
loop_
_entity.id
_entity.type
_entity.pdbx_description
1 polymer ?
#
loop_
_entity_poly.entity_id
_entity_poly.type
_entity_poly.pdbx_seq_one_letter_code
_entity_poly.pdbx_strand_id
1 'polypeptide(L)'
;MKDELDVTEAPELEIEAREKDYRQRYIPKHVILFLYVHLSGLYGLYLALTAARWETIGLTIVLNYASIVGITAGAHRLWSHRAYKAKLPLQILLAAMTSLAFQFSTITWVRDHRAHQKFSDTDADPHNSKKGLFFSHMGWLMMDKNPAIKRKAKGIDLSDVYNNPVLRFQHDNFIIVGGLACFVVPPLIPLLWGESLWVAWHMNLARYILSLHPIFLVNSAAHKWGNKPYDRSIAPSQNIGVSIANLGEGFHNYHHTFPFDYRAAELGNIFNPTTKFIDLFAWLGWAYDLKTASHDLVTNRAKRTGDGTLWNRECA
;
A
#
# COMPACT_ATOMS: atom_id res chain seq x y z
N MET A 1 -12.32 -21.28 -33.55
CA MET A 1 -13.73 -20.91 -33.70
C MET A 1 -14.31 -20.92 -32.30
N LYS A 2 -14.59 -19.70 -31.80
CA LYS A 2 -15.39 -19.30 -30.62
C LYS A 2 -15.49 -20.25 -29.43
N ASP A 3 -14.90 -19.82 -28.31
CA ASP A 3 -15.56 -19.82 -26.99
C ASP A 3 -15.04 -18.61 -26.20
N GLU A 4 -15.23 -17.42 -26.78
CA GLU A 4 -15.40 -16.22 -25.97
C GLU A 4 -16.78 -16.37 -25.33
N LEU A 5 -16.81 -16.82 -24.08
CA LEU A 5 -18.00 -16.73 -23.24
C LEU A 5 -18.42 -15.26 -23.20
N ASP A 6 -19.47 -14.96 -23.95
CA ASP A 6 -20.18 -13.70 -23.89
C ASP A 6 -20.74 -13.57 -22.46
N VAL A 7 -20.10 -12.71 -21.66
CA VAL A 7 -20.49 -12.43 -20.27
C VAL A 7 -21.62 -11.39 -20.23
N THR A 8 -22.20 -11.02 -21.37
CA THR A 8 -23.35 -10.14 -21.41
C THR A 8 -24.63 -10.99 -21.47
N GLU A 9 -25.37 -11.03 -20.36
CA GLU A 9 -26.77 -11.53 -20.15
C GLU A 9 -27.00 -12.70 -19.16
N ALA A 10 -26.03 -13.10 -18.33
CA ALA A 10 -26.38 -13.94 -17.16
C ALA A 10 -27.12 -13.10 -16.09
N PRO A 11 -28.25 -13.57 -15.52
CA PRO A 11 -28.91 -12.92 -14.38
C PRO A 11 -27.93 -12.70 -13.22
N GLU A 12 -28.04 -11.59 -12.51
CA GLU A 12 -27.10 -11.20 -11.44
C GLU A 12 -26.91 -12.32 -10.38
N LEU A 13 -27.96 -13.11 -10.13
CA LEU A 13 -27.95 -14.28 -9.24
C LEU A 13 -27.07 -15.44 -9.75
N GLU A 14 -27.05 -15.69 -11.07
CA GLU A 14 -26.20 -16.73 -11.66
C GLU A 14 -24.73 -16.34 -11.65
N ILE A 15 -24.44 -15.04 -11.86
CA ILE A 15 -23.08 -14.51 -11.75
C ILE A 15 -22.58 -14.67 -10.31
N GLU A 16 -23.42 -14.36 -9.32
CA GLU A 16 -23.06 -14.51 -7.90
C GLU A 16 -22.88 -15.97 -7.47
N ALA A 17 -23.69 -16.89 -8.01
CA ALA A 17 -23.50 -18.32 -7.78
C ALA A 17 -22.16 -18.82 -8.34
N ARG A 18 -21.81 -18.44 -9.57
CA ARG A 18 -20.53 -18.80 -10.20
C ARG A 18 -19.33 -18.18 -9.49
N GLU A 19 -19.49 -16.98 -8.92
CA GLU A 19 -18.45 -16.33 -8.12
C GLU A 19 -18.18 -17.06 -6.79
N LYS A 20 -19.23 -17.57 -6.12
CA LYS A 20 -19.07 -18.34 -4.87
C LYS A 20 -18.25 -19.61 -5.07
N ASP A 21 -18.39 -20.25 -6.23
CA ASP A 21 -17.65 -21.47 -6.57
C ASP A 21 -16.26 -21.19 -7.17
N TYR A 22 -15.93 -19.92 -7.43
CA TYR A 22 -14.66 -19.56 -8.02
C TYR A 22 -13.50 -19.85 -7.07
N ARG A 23 -12.58 -20.70 -7.52
CA ARG A 23 -11.30 -20.96 -6.85
C ARG A 23 -10.19 -20.24 -7.58
N GLN A 24 -9.61 -19.25 -6.92
CA GLN A 24 -8.43 -18.56 -7.42
C GLN A 24 -7.28 -19.56 -7.62
N ARG A 25 -6.48 -19.35 -8.67
CA ARG A 25 -5.36 -20.20 -9.06
C ARG A 25 -4.07 -19.41 -9.05
N TYR A 26 -2.97 -20.09 -8.73
CA TYR A 26 -1.65 -19.50 -8.85
C TYR A 26 -1.33 -19.19 -10.31
N ILE A 27 -0.64 -18.08 -10.51
CA ILE A 27 -0.07 -17.66 -11.78
C ILE A 27 1.43 -17.99 -11.73
N PRO A 28 1.90 -19.06 -12.39
CA PRO A 28 3.27 -19.57 -12.21
C PRO A 28 4.36 -18.52 -12.45
N LYS A 29 4.19 -17.66 -13.47
CA LYS A 29 5.11 -16.55 -13.74
C LYS A 29 5.27 -15.57 -12.57
N HIS A 30 4.19 -15.31 -11.83
CA HIS A 30 4.26 -14.43 -10.65
C HIS A 30 4.96 -15.15 -9.51
N VAL A 31 4.66 -16.43 -9.28
CA VAL A 31 5.33 -17.23 -8.24
C VAL A 31 6.86 -17.27 -8.47
N ILE A 32 7.29 -17.53 -9.71
CA ILE A 32 8.71 -17.55 -10.08
C ILE A 32 9.35 -16.17 -9.86
N LEU A 33 8.69 -15.10 -10.30
CA LEU A 33 9.19 -13.73 -10.10
C LEU A 33 9.32 -13.39 -8.61
N PHE A 34 8.31 -13.71 -7.80
CA PHE A 34 8.34 -13.50 -6.37
C PHE A 34 9.47 -14.29 -5.71
N LEU A 35 9.65 -15.57 -6.08
CA LEU A 35 10.76 -16.38 -5.59
C LEU A 35 12.11 -15.75 -5.94
N TYR A 36 12.30 -15.30 -7.18
CA TYR A 36 13.52 -14.66 -7.62
C TYR A 36 13.83 -13.38 -6.82
N VAL A 37 12.88 -12.44 -6.71
CA VAL A 37 13.14 -11.18 -6.01
C VAL A 37 13.39 -11.38 -4.52
N HIS A 38 12.77 -12.39 -3.88
CA HIS A 38 13.00 -12.71 -2.47
C HIS A 38 14.37 -13.35 -2.27
N LEU A 39 14.75 -14.35 -3.07
CA LEU A 39 16.07 -14.98 -2.97
C LEU A 39 17.19 -13.98 -3.27
N SER A 40 17.02 -13.17 -4.30
CA SER A 40 17.98 -12.13 -4.68
C SER A 40 18.07 -11.03 -3.62
N GLY A 41 16.95 -10.61 -3.04
CA GLY A 41 16.95 -9.63 -1.95
C GLY A 41 17.56 -10.18 -0.65
N LEU A 42 17.33 -11.44 -0.31
CA LEU A 42 18.01 -12.10 0.82
C LEU A 42 19.52 -12.16 0.60
N TYR A 43 19.95 -12.49 -0.61
CA TYR A 43 21.37 -12.44 -0.95
C TYR A 43 21.92 -11.00 -0.91
N GLY A 44 21.14 -10.00 -1.32
CA GLY A 44 21.47 -8.59 -1.13
C GLY A 44 21.69 -8.21 0.34
N LEU A 45 20.85 -8.70 1.27
CA LEU A 45 21.05 -8.50 2.70
C LEU A 45 22.35 -9.15 3.20
N TYR A 46 22.69 -10.33 2.70
CA TYR A 46 23.99 -10.96 2.98
C TYR A 46 25.16 -10.11 2.45
N LEU A 47 25.05 -9.57 1.23
CA LEU A 47 26.05 -8.69 0.65
C LEU A 47 26.18 -7.37 1.41
N ALA A 48 25.10 -6.83 1.96
CA ALA A 48 25.12 -5.65 2.83
C ALA A 48 26.06 -5.82 4.03
N LEU A 49 26.23 -7.05 4.52
CA LEU A 49 27.09 -7.36 5.67
C LEU A 49 28.52 -7.77 5.29
N THR A 50 28.76 -8.15 4.03
CA THR A 50 29.99 -8.84 3.62
C THR A 50 30.78 -8.14 2.52
N ALA A 51 30.12 -7.35 1.66
CA ALA A 51 30.73 -6.83 0.44
C ALA A 51 30.28 -5.43 0.03
N ALA A 52 29.04 -5.02 0.33
CA ALA A 52 28.50 -3.75 -0.13
C ALA A 52 29.22 -2.57 0.53
N ARG A 53 29.48 -1.54 -0.28
CA ARG A 53 30.03 -0.27 0.20
C ARG A 53 28.99 0.48 1.04
N TRP A 54 29.46 1.27 2.00
CA TRP A 54 28.59 2.02 2.92
C TRP A 54 27.68 3.00 2.18
N GLU A 55 28.16 3.61 1.10
CA GLU A 55 27.39 4.49 0.22
C GLU A 55 26.22 3.75 -0.46
N THR A 56 26.44 2.51 -0.89
CA THR A 56 25.40 1.63 -1.46
C THR A 56 24.34 1.29 -0.41
N ILE A 57 24.76 0.99 0.81
CA ILE A 57 23.84 0.73 1.94
C ILE A 57 23.04 1.99 2.27
N GLY A 58 23.68 3.15 2.36
CA GLY A 58 23.03 4.43 2.59
C GLY A 58 21.99 4.76 1.51
N LEU A 59 22.34 4.61 0.23
CA LEU A 59 21.41 4.79 -0.88
C LEU A 59 20.22 3.83 -0.78
N THR A 60 20.48 2.55 -0.48
CA THR A 60 19.45 1.52 -0.31
C THR A 60 18.43 1.94 0.76
N ILE A 61 18.90 2.44 1.90
CA ILE A 61 18.03 2.91 3.00
C ILE A 61 17.19 4.11 2.57
N VAL A 62 17.81 5.11 1.93
CA VAL A 62 17.11 6.32 1.45
C VAL A 62 16.04 5.98 0.42
N LEU A 63 16.36 5.15 -0.56
CA LEU A 63 15.40 4.74 -1.59
C LEU A 63 14.30 3.84 -1.03
N ASN A 64 14.60 3.00 -0.04
CA ASN A 64 13.59 2.22 0.67
C ASN A 64 12.58 3.13 1.37
N TYR A 65 13.07 4.10 2.14
CA TYR A 65 12.21 5.07 2.83
C TYR A 65 11.38 5.89 1.84
N ALA A 66 12.00 6.34 0.74
CA ALA A 66 11.31 7.06 -0.32
C ALA A 66 10.20 6.20 -0.96
N SER A 67 10.43 4.91 -1.17
CA SER A 67 9.43 3.98 -1.71
C SER A 67 8.21 3.89 -0.79
N ILE A 68 8.43 3.70 0.52
CA ILE A 68 7.35 3.57 1.49
C ILE A 68 6.58 4.89 1.59
N VAL A 69 7.25 6.04 1.69
CA VAL A 69 6.59 7.36 1.69
C VAL A 69 5.78 7.60 0.42
N GLY A 70 6.29 7.18 -0.75
CA GLY A 70 5.54 7.26 -2.01
C GLY A 70 4.21 6.51 -1.97
N ILE A 71 4.15 5.37 -1.27
CA ILE A 71 2.89 4.65 -1.05
C ILE A 71 2.04 5.34 0.01
N THR A 72 2.59 5.63 1.19
CA THR A 72 1.81 6.12 2.34
C THR A 72 1.33 7.56 2.16
N ALA A 73 2.23 8.51 1.87
CA ALA A 73 1.86 9.90 1.65
C ALA A 73 1.18 10.12 0.30
N GLY A 74 1.59 9.39 -0.73
CA GLY A 74 1.08 9.51 -2.11
C GLY A 74 -0.13 8.62 -2.38
N ALA A 75 0.12 7.38 -2.82
CA ALA A 75 -0.92 6.47 -3.30
C ALA A 75 -2.09 6.32 -2.31
N HIS A 76 -1.79 6.23 -1.02
CA HIS A 76 -2.74 6.03 0.06
C HIS A 76 -3.43 7.34 0.48
N ARG A 77 -2.76 8.20 1.25
CA ARG A 77 -3.40 9.36 1.90
C ARG A 77 -3.83 10.46 0.92
N LEU A 78 -3.01 10.77 -0.09
CA LEU A 78 -3.32 11.80 -1.08
C LEU A 78 -4.35 11.32 -2.10
N TRP A 79 -4.04 10.28 -2.86
CA TRP A 79 -4.84 9.93 -4.02
C TRP A 79 -5.97 8.94 -3.72
N SER A 80 -5.79 7.98 -2.80
CA SER A 80 -6.90 7.08 -2.45
C SER A 80 -7.94 7.74 -1.57
N HIS A 81 -7.48 8.46 -0.54
CA HIS A 81 -8.34 9.02 0.51
C HIS A 81 -8.66 10.50 0.38
N ARG A 82 -7.94 11.24 -0.48
CA ARG A 82 -8.11 12.70 -0.63
C ARG A 82 -8.03 13.40 0.72
N ALA A 83 -7.13 12.94 1.59
CA ALA A 83 -7.01 13.38 2.97
C ALA A 83 -6.29 14.73 3.11
N TYR A 84 -5.54 15.12 2.07
CA TYR A 84 -4.97 16.44 1.89
C TYR A 84 -4.88 16.76 0.39
N LYS A 85 -4.50 18.00 0.04
CA LYS A 85 -4.21 18.43 -1.33
C LYS A 85 -2.72 18.75 -1.48
N ALA A 86 -2.19 18.51 -2.67
CA ALA A 86 -0.80 18.76 -3.01
C ALA A 86 -0.69 19.66 -4.24
N LYS A 87 0.27 20.59 -4.25
CA LYS A 87 0.67 21.34 -5.45
C LYS A 87 1.47 20.45 -6.40
N LEU A 88 1.58 20.87 -7.66
CA LEU A 88 2.21 20.10 -8.73
C LEU A 88 3.62 19.55 -8.37
N PRO A 89 4.54 20.32 -7.74
CA PRO A 89 5.86 19.79 -7.39
C PRO A 89 5.80 18.57 -6.46
N LEU A 90 4.95 18.61 -5.44
CA LEU A 90 4.75 17.50 -4.52
C LEU A 90 4.06 16.31 -5.19
N GLN A 91 3.11 16.56 -6.09
CA GLN A 91 2.47 15.49 -6.86
C GLN A 91 3.48 14.74 -7.75
N ILE A 92 4.37 15.46 -8.43
CA ILE A 92 5.44 14.86 -9.26
C ILE A 92 6.40 14.06 -8.38
N LEU A 93 6.86 14.65 -7.27
CA LEU A 93 7.73 13.97 -6.31
C LEU A 93 7.12 12.67 -5.80
N LEU A 94 5.88 12.72 -5.31
CA LEU A 94 5.18 11.54 -4.81
C LEU A 94 4.95 10.51 -5.92
N ALA A 95 4.63 10.91 -7.15
CA ALA A 95 4.45 9.98 -8.27
C ALA A 95 5.76 9.27 -8.65
N ALA A 96 6.90 9.97 -8.56
CA ALA A 96 8.22 9.36 -8.73
C ALA A 96 8.53 8.37 -7.60
N MET A 97 8.25 8.74 -6.34
CA MET A 97 8.42 7.89 -5.16
C MET A 97 7.51 6.64 -5.21
N THR A 98 6.26 6.77 -5.65
CA THR A 98 5.36 5.62 -5.88
C THR A 98 5.89 4.73 -7.01
N SER A 99 6.47 5.31 -8.06
CA SER A 99 7.06 4.54 -9.17
C SER A 99 8.29 3.74 -8.73
N LEU A 100 9.09 4.28 -7.81
CA LEU A 100 10.23 3.60 -7.15
C LEU A 100 9.77 2.38 -6.32
N ALA A 101 8.57 2.43 -5.74
CA ALA A 101 7.98 1.31 -5.00
C ALA A 101 7.47 0.18 -5.92
N PHE A 102 7.18 0.48 -7.19
CA PHE A 102 6.73 -0.48 -8.22
C PHE A 102 5.52 -1.36 -7.84
N GLN A 103 4.60 -0.86 -7.01
CA GLN A 103 3.39 -1.57 -6.59
C GLN A 103 2.20 -1.25 -7.52
N PHE A 104 2.33 -1.54 -8.81
CA PHE A 104 1.43 -1.07 -9.87
C PHE A 104 1.45 0.46 -10.08
N SER A 105 0.82 0.92 -11.16
CA SER A 105 0.55 2.35 -11.35
C SER A 105 -0.30 2.91 -10.21
N THR A 106 -0.13 4.19 -9.88
CA THR A 106 -0.87 4.83 -8.78
C THR A 106 -2.38 4.73 -8.98
N ILE A 107 -2.89 4.90 -10.21
CA ILE A 107 -4.33 4.74 -10.50
C ILE A 107 -4.82 3.32 -10.19
N THR A 108 -4.03 2.30 -10.53
CA THR A 108 -4.38 0.91 -10.23
C THR A 108 -4.34 0.64 -8.72
N TRP A 109 -3.34 1.16 -8.03
CA TRP A 109 -3.24 1.08 -6.57
C TRP A 109 -4.44 1.74 -5.90
N VAL A 110 -4.82 2.95 -6.32
CA VAL A 110 -5.99 3.69 -5.81
C VAL A 110 -7.28 2.91 -6.02
N ARG A 111 -7.50 2.33 -7.20
CA ARG A 111 -8.66 1.49 -7.46
C ARG A 111 -8.73 0.32 -6.49
N ASP A 112 -7.64 -0.44 -6.39
CA ASP A 112 -7.60 -1.66 -5.57
C ASP A 112 -7.76 -1.30 -4.07
N HIS A 113 -7.19 -0.18 -3.62
CA HIS A 113 -7.33 0.31 -2.24
C HIS A 113 -8.74 0.84 -1.91
N ARG A 114 -9.36 1.61 -2.82
CA ARG A 114 -10.76 2.05 -2.66
C ARG A 114 -11.71 0.85 -2.64
N ALA A 115 -11.42 -0.20 -3.42
CA ALA A 115 -12.17 -1.45 -3.39
C ALA A 115 -12.02 -2.15 -2.04
N HIS A 116 -10.79 -2.25 -1.54
CA HIS A 116 -10.48 -2.83 -0.24
C HIS A 116 -11.22 -2.11 0.89
N GLN A 117 -11.21 -0.77 0.93
CA GLN A 117 -11.94 -0.01 1.95
C GLN A 117 -13.46 -0.23 1.89
N LYS A 118 -14.04 -0.29 0.68
CA LYS A 118 -15.48 -0.42 0.49
C LYS A 118 -16.01 -1.85 0.71
N PHE A 119 -15.21 -2.85 0.37
CA PHE A 119 -15.61 -4.26 0.37
C PHE A 119 -14.71 -5.13 1.25
N SER A 120 -14.09 -4.53 2.27
CA SER A 120 -13.09 -5.14 3.13
C SER A 120 -13.52 -6.51 3.65
N ASP A 121 -12.61 -7.48 3.59
CA ASP A 121 -12.81 -8.85 4.06
C ASP A 121 -14.00 -9.59 3.39
N THR A 122 -14.27 -9.27 2.12
CA THR A 122 -15.20 -9.99 1.22
C THR A 122 -14.46 -10.52 -0.02
N ASP A 123 -15.12 -11.28 -0.89
CA ASP A 123 -14.50 -11.72 -2.15
C ASP A 123 -14.19 -10.60 -3.14
N ALA A 124 -14.76 -9.41 -2.94
CA ALA A 124 -14.43 -8.21 -3.72
C ALA A 124 -13.23 -7.42 -3.15
N ASP A 125 -12.67 -7.83 -2.02
CA ASP A 125 -11.41 -7.30 -1.47
C ASP A 125 -10.21 -7.99 -2.13
N PRO A 126 -9.31 -7.25 -2.81
CA PRO A 126 -8.12 -7.81 -3.45
C PRO A 126 -7.23 -8.66 -2.54
N HIS A 127 -7.15 -8.31 -1.25
CA HIS A 127 -6.30 -8.98 -0.27
C HIS A 127 -7.09 -9.41 0.97
N ASN A 128 -8.32 -9.89 0.75
CA ASN A 128 -9.24 -10.41 1.77
C ASN A 128 -8.53 -11.22 2.88
N SER A 129 -8.49 -10.66 4.09
CA SER A 129 -7.78 -11.24 5.23
C SER A 129 -8.37 -12.58 5.70
N LYS A 130 -9.65 -12.85 5.42
CA LYS A 130 -10.32 -14.12 5.76
C LYS A 130 -9.78 -15.32 4.99
N LYS A 131 -9.08 -15.10 3.86
CA LYS A 131 -8.41 -16.16 3.09
C LYS A 131 -7.07 -16.58 3.69
N GLY A 132 -6.68 -15.99 4.82
CA GLY A 132 -5.51 -16.36 5.59
C GLY A 132 -4.37 -15.35 5.48
N LEU A 133 -3.40 -15.52 6.39
CA LEU A 133 -2.29 -14.58 6.54
C LEU A 133 -1.42 -14.51 5.29
N PHE A 134 -1.04 -15.66 4.72
CA PHE A 134 -0.20 -15.69 3.53
C PHE A 134 -0.90 -15.05 2.33
N PHE A 135 -2.20 -15.32 2.14
CA PHE A 135 -2.98 -14.74 1.05
C PHE A 135 -3.00 -13.21 1.13
N SER A 136 -3.38 -12.66 2.28
CA SER A 136 -3.46 -11.20 2.49
C SER A 136 -2.09 -10.51 2.49
N HIS A 137 -1.03 -11.20 2.92
CA HIS A 137 0.33 -10.67 2.91
C HIS A 137 0.86 -10.53 1.48
N MET A 138 0.92 -11.63 0.72
CA MET A 138 1.52 -11.62 -0.62
C MET A 138 0.91 -12.62 -1.60
N GLY A 139 0.18 -13.63 -1.11
CA GLY A 139 -0.40 -14.69 -1.93
C GLY A 139 -1.34 -14.15 -3.01
N TRP A 140 -2.12 -13.11 -2.70
CA TRP A 140 -3.03 -12.46 -3.64
C TRP A 140 -2.35 -11.91 -4.90
N LEU A 141 -1.07 -11.53 -4.83
CA LEU A 141 -0.27 -11.05 -5.98
C LEU A 141 0.17 -12.19 -6.90
N MET A 142 0.23 -13.40 -6.37
CA MET A 142 0.64 -14.61 -7.09
C MET A 142 -0.55 -15.38 -7.66
N MET A 143 -1.77 -14.90 -7.46
CA MET A 143 -2.99 -15.56 -7.90
C MET A 143 -3.76 -14.68 -8.89
N ASP A 144 -4.65 -15.31 -9.65
CA ASP A 144 -5.65 -14.56 -10.40
C ASP A 144 -6.63 -13.84 -9.44
N LYS A 145 -7.21 -12.74 -9.92
CA LYS A 145 -8.18 -11.98 -9.13
C LYS A 145 -9.53 -12.68 -9.13
N ASN A 146 -10.18 -12.77 -7.97
CA ASN A 146 -11.59 -13.18 -7.89
C ASN A 146 -12.45 -12.28 -8.81
N PRO A 147 -13.37 -12.84 -9.63
CA PRO A 147 -14.21 -12.05 -10.53
C PRO A 147 -15.02 -10.94 -9.84
N ALA A 148 -15.40 -11.14 -8.57
CA ALA A 148 -16.10 -10.16 -7.75
C ALA A 148 -15.32 -8.84 -7.61
N ILE A 149 -13.98 -8.91 -7.56
CA ILE A 149 -13.12 -7.73 -7.52
C ILE A 149 -13.34 -6.89 -8.79
N LYS A 150 -13.29 -7.51 -9.98
CA LYS A 150 -13.46 -6.79 -11.25
C LYS A 150 -14.87 -6.23 -11.38
N ARG A 151 -15.89 -7.00 -10.98
CA ARG A 151 -17.31 -6.60 -11.04
C ARG A 151 -17.56 -5.39 -10.14
N LYS A 152 -17.20 -5.48 -8.86
CA LYS A 152 -17.45 -4.41 -7.88
C LYS A 152 -16.52 -3.21 -8.07
N ALA A 153 -15.32 -3.38 -8.63
CA ALA A 153 -14.42 -2.28 -8.96
C ALA A 153 -14.97 -1.31 -10.02
N LYS A 154 -15.90 -1.75 -10.89
CA LYS A 154 -16.59 -0.86 -11.85
C LYS A 154 -17.42 0.22 -11.15
N GLY A 155 -17.88 -0.02 -9.93
CA GLY A 155 -18.65 0.92 -9.10
C GLY A 155 -17.78 1.86 -8.25
N ILE A 156 -16.48 1.94 -8.52
CA ILE A 156 -15.54 2.83 -7.83
C ILE A 156 -15.28 4.03 -8.73
N ASP A 157 -15.61 5.22 -8.25
CA ASP A 157 -15.23 6.46 -8.92
C ASP A 157 -13.71 6.62 -8.90
N LEU A 158 -13.13 6.85 -10.08
CA LEU A 158 -11.71 7.11 -10.30
C LEU A 158 -11.50 8.37 -11.16
N SER A 159 -12.56 9.14 -11.43
CA SER A 159 -12.51 10.32 -12.28
C SER A 159 -11.46 11.32 -11.81
N ASP A 160 -11.31 11.50 -10.50
CA ASP A 160 -10.32 12.39 -9.90
C ASP A 160 -8.87 12.01 -10.21
N VAL A 161 -8.53 10.72 -10.22
CA VAL A 161 -7.17 10.26 -10.50
C VAL A 161 -6.90 10.13 -11.99
N TYR A 162 -7.92 9.85 -12.81
CA TYR A 162 -7.79 9.86 -14.27
C TYR A 162 -7.71 11.27 -14.86
N ASN A 163 -8.33 12.26 -14.23
CA ASN A 163 -8.23 13.68 -14.62
C ASN A 163 -6.93 14.34 -14.14
N ASN A 164 -6.10 13.65 -13.36
CA ASN A 164 -4.81 14.14 -12.92
C ASN A 164 -3.74 13.83 -13.99
N PRO A 165 -3.12 14.84 -14.63
CA PRO A 165 -2.17 14.61 -15.72
C PRO A 165 -0.90 13.89 -15.28
N VAL A 166 -0.43 14.10 -14.04
CA VAL A 166 0.75 13.42 -13.50
C VAL A 166 0.47 11.92 -13.37
N LEU A 167 -0.68 11.57 -12.80
CA LEU A 167 -1.08 10.17 -12.63
C LEU A 167 -1.41 9.51 -13.96
N ARG A 168 -2.02 10.23 -14.89
CA ARG A 168 -2.31 9.73 -16.23
C ARG A 168 -1.02 9.39 -16.97
N PHE A 169 -0.04 10.30 -16.96
CA PHE A 169 1.27 10.05 -17.53
C PHE A 169 1.94 8.82 -16.90
N GLN A 170 1.97 8.77 -15.56
CA GLN A 170 2.57 7.65 -14.83
C GLN A 170 1.86 6.32 -15.14
N HIS A 171 0.53 6.32 -15.28
CA HIS A 171 -0.26 5.13 -15.58
C HIS A 171 0.00 4.61 -16.98
N ASP A 172 -0.10 5.48 -17.99
CA ASP A 172 0.07 5.11 -19.39
C ASP A 172 1.51 4.63 -19.70
N ASN A 173 2.49 5.12 -18.94
CA ASN A 173 3.92 4.79 -19.11
C ASN A 173 4.49 3.95 -17.97
N PHE A 174 3.65 3.32 -17.14
CA PHE A 174 4.08 2.75 -15.85
C PHE A 174 5.20 1.71 -15.98
N ILE A 175 5.14 0.84 -17.00
CA ILE A 175 6.18 -0.18 -17.19
C ILE A 175 7.55 0.46 -17.46
N ILE A 176 7.59 1.54 -18.25
CA ILE A 176 8.82 2.26 -18.57
C ILE A 176 9.25 3.10 -17.37
N VAL A 177 8.40 3.98 -16.86
CA VAL A 177 8.72 4.91 -15.76
C VAL A 177 9.04 4.15 -14.47
N GLY A 178 8.17 3.21 -14.09
CA GLY A 178 8.36 2.37 -12.92
C GLY A 178 9.53 1.42 -13.07
N GLY A 179 9.72 0.80 -14.25
CA GLY A 179 10.85 -0.08 -14.51
C GLY A 179 12.19 0.66 -14.41
N LEU A 180 12.27 1.85 -15.00
CA LEU A 180 13.44 2.72 -14.89
C LEU A 180 13.68 3.15 -13.44
N ALA A 181 12.65 3.68 -12.77
CA ALA A 181 12.75 4.20 -11.41
C ALA A 181 13.08 3.11 -10.38
N CYS A 182 12.55 1.90 -10.52
CA CYS A 182 12.70 0.82 -9.53
C CYS A 182 13.87 -0.11 -9.82
N PHE A 183 14.16 -0.44 -11.08
CA PHE A 183 15.08 -1.52 -11.43
C PHE A 183 16.28 -1.11 -12.28
N VAL A 184 16.21 -0.01 -13.04
CA VAL A 184 17.34 0.40 -13.90
C VAL A 184 18.19 1.47 -13.24
N VAL A 185 17.61 2.61 -12.88
CA VAL A 185 18.36 3.74 -12.33
C VAL A 185 18.99 3.41 -10.97
N PRO A 186 18.27 2.84 -9.98
CA PRO A 186 18.86 2.60 -8.67
C PRO A 186 20.14 1.77 -8.64
N PRO A 187 20.25 0.61 -9.34
CA PRO A 187 21.49 -0.17 -9.33
C PRO A 187 22.61 0.43 -10.20
N LEU A 188 22.34 1.46 -11.02
CA LEU A 188 23.37 2.16 -11.78
C LEU A 188 24.05 3.27 -10.96
N ILE A 189 23.37 3.86 -9.99
CA ILE A 189 23.93 4.94 -9.15
C ILE A 189 25.19 4.46 -8.38
N PRO A 190 25.22 3.26 -7.76
CA PRO A 190 26.40 2.81 -7.02
C PRO A 190 27.68 2.63 -7.82
N LEU A 191 27.59 2.52 -9.15
CA LEU A 191 28.75 2.42 -10.02
C LEU A 191 29.59 3.70 -9.95
N LEU A 192 28.98 4.84 -9.60
CA LEU A 192 29.66 6.13 -9.46
C LEU A 192 30.72 6.15 -8.35
N TRP A 193 30.60 5.28 -7.35
CA TRP A 193 31.60 5.10 -6.29
C TRP A 193 32.29 3.72 -6.37
N GLY A 194 32.25 3.09 -7.54
CA GLY A 194 32.98 1.85 -7.81
C GLY A 194 32.37 0.61 -7.15
N GLU A 195 31.07 0.60 -6.90
CA GLU A 195 30.34 -0.63 -6.55
C GLU A 195 30.18 -1.52 -7.79
N SER A 196 30.27 -2.84 -7.61
CA SER A 196 29.99 -3.75 -8.72
C SER A 196 28.49 -3.76 -9.05
N LEU A 197 28.15 -3.87 -10.34
CA LEU A 197 26.75 -3.99 -10.76
C LEU A 197 26.05 -5.20 -10.11
N TRP A 198 26.79 -6.27 -9.85
CA TRP A 198 26.28 -7.46 -9.16
C TRP A 198 25.80 -7.14 -7.75
N VAL A 199 26.62 -6.46 -6.94
CA VAL A 199 26.25 -6.05 -5.58
C VAL A 199 25.11 -5.03 -5.64
N ALA A 200 25.21 -4.02 -6.52
CA ALA A 200 24.20 -2.97 -6.64
C ALA A 200 22.82 -3.52 -7.04
N TRP A 201 22.75 -4.50 -7.95
CA TRP A 201 21.51 -5.16 -8.35
C TRP A 201 20.83 -5.88 -7.19
N HIS A 202 21.58 -6.70 -6.45
CA HIS A 202 21.04 -7.46 -5.32
C HIS A 202 20.67 -6.56 -4.14
N MET A 203 21.44 -5.50 -3.89
CA MET A 203 21.08 -4.45 -2.91
C MET A 203 19.77 -3.74 -3.31
N ASN A 204 19.56 -3.46 -4.59
CA ASN A 204 18.31 -2.87 -5.06
C ASN A 204 17.11 -3.82 -4.92
N LEU A 205 17.30 -5.13 -5.15
CA LEU A 205 16.25 -6.12 -4.90
C LEU A 205 15.99 -6.32 -3.41
N ALA A 206 17.01 -6.21 -2.55
CA ALA A 206 16.83 -6.15 -1.10
C ALA A 206 15.97 -4.93 -0.71
N ARG A 207 16.29 -3.73 -1.23
CA ARG A 207 15.44 -2.53 -1.07
C ARG A 207 14.01 -2.77 -1.54
N TYR A 208 13.82 -3.41 -2.69
CA TYR A 208 12.49 -3.68 -3.22
C TYR A 208 11.66 -4.52 -2.25
N ILE A 209 12.17 -5.67 -1.80
CA ILE A 209 11.43 -6.54 -0.88
C ILE A 209 11.23 -5.89 0.51
N LEU A 210 12.23 -5.15 1.00
CA LEU A 210 12.13 -4.40 2.26
C LEU A 210 11.09 -3.28 2.18
N SER A 211 10.82 -2.75 0.99
CA SER A 211 9.74 -1.80 0.79
C SER A 211 8.37 -2.48 0.69
N LEU A 212 8.29 -3.71 0.17
CA LEU A 212 7.03 -4.44 0.01
C LEU A 212 6.47 -4.94 1.34
N HIS A 213 7.30 -5.59 2.16
CA HIS A 213 6.82 -6.29 3.36
C HIS A 213 6.14 -5.38 4.39
N PRO A 214 6.60 -4.14 4.66
CA PRO A 214 5.86 -3.20 5.51
C PRO A 214 4.44 -2.92 5.02
N ILE A 215 4.24 -2.75 3.71
CA ILE A 215 2.90 -2.57 3.14
C ILE A 215 2.09 -3.86 3.25
N PHE A 216 2.70 -5.01 2.99
CA PHE A 216 2.04 -6.31 3.13
C PHE A 216 1.60 -6.61 4.56
N LEU A 217 2.36 -6.16 5.56
CA LEU A 217 2.02 -6.27 6.97
C LEU A 217 0.75 -5.49 7.33
N VAL A 218 0.46 -4.37 6.66
CA VAL A 218 -0.80 -3.64 6.85
C VAL A 218 -1.98 -4.51 6.41
N ASN A 219 -1.90 -5.09 5.22
CA ASN A 219 -2.97 -5.94 4.68
C ASN A 219 -3.17 -7.23 5.49
N SER A 220 -2.10 -7.74 6.11
CA SER A 220 -2.11 -9.05 6.78
C SER A 220 -2.17 -8.94 8.31
N ALA A 221 -1.11 -8.41 8.93
CA ALA A 221 -0.97 -8.39 10.38
C ALA A 221 -1.93 -7.38 11.01
N ALA A 222 -2.11 -6.20 10.40
CA ALA A 222 -3.02 -5.20 10.91
C ALA A 222 -4.51 -5.57 10.73
N HIS A 223 -4.86 -6.55 9.91
CA HIS A 223 -6.21 -7.13 9.86
C HIS A 223 -6.44 -8.28 10.86
N LYS A 224 -5.39 -8.77 11.52
CA LYS A 224 -5.46 -9.97 12.36
C LYS A 224 -5.10 -9.75 13.82
N TRP A 225 -4.10 -8.93 14.10
CA TRP A 225 -3.51 -8.79 15.44
C TRP A 225 -3.41 -7.34 15.88
N GLY A 226 -4.04 -7.03 17.00
CA GLY A 226 -4.08 -5.71 17.59
C GLY A 226 -5.40 -5.46 18.31
N ASN A 227 -5.51 -4.31 18.97
CA ASN A 227 -6.75 -3.86 19.58
C ASN A 227 -7.63 -3.07 18.60
N LYS A 228 -8.91 -2.89 18.91
CA LYS A 228 -9.92 -2.25 18.05
C LYS A 228 -10.69 -1.16 18.81
N PRO A 229 -10.00 -0.09 19.23
CA PRO A 229 -10.56 0.91 20.13
C PRO A 229 -11.63 1.81 19.48
N TYR A 230 -11.75 1.85 18.15
CA TYR A 230 -12.72 2.70 17.46
C TYR A 230 -13.91 1.91 16.90
N ASP A 231 -13.65 0.73 16.35
CA ASP A 231 -14.71 -0.16 15.85
C ASP A 231 -14.30 -1.63 15.95
N ARG A 232 -14.93 -2.37 16.86
CA ARG A 232 -14.68 -3.80 17.08
C ARG A 232 -15.34 -4.71 16.03
N SER A 233 -16.27 -4.18 15.23
CA SER A 233 -17.04 -4.95 14.24
C SER A 233 -16.28 -5.21 12.93
N ILE A 234 -15.22 -4.44 12.67
CA ILE A 234 -14.36 -4.58 11.49
C ILE A 234 -13.10 -5.41 11.82
N ALA A 235 -12.45 -6.03 10.83
CA ALA A 235 -11.21 -6.78 11.05
C ALA A 235 -9.97 -5.90 11.37
N PRO A 236 -9.74 -4.74 10.71
CA PRO A 236 -8.62 -3.85 10.97
C PRO A 236 -8.41 -3.55 12.45
N SER A 237 -7.14 -3.58 12.87
CA SER A 237 -6.68 -3.48 14.25
C SER A 237 -5.52 -2.50 14.38
N GLN A 238 -5.29 -2.04 15.59
CA GLN A 238 -4.17 -1.17 15.96
C GLN A 238 -2.94 -2.01 16.23
N ASN A 239 -1.86 -1.80 15.48
CA ASN A 239 -0.63 -2.58 15.63
C ASN A 239 0.60 -1.68 15.58
N ILE A 240 1.24 -1.47 16.74
CA ILE A 240 2.42 -0.60 16.88
C ILE A 240 3.60 -1.14 16.08
N GLY A 241 3.82 -2.46 16.04
CA GLY A 241 4.89 -3.08 15.26
C GLY A 241 4.76 -2.80 13.77
N VAL A 242 3.53 -2.93 13.23
CA VAL A 242 3.23 -2.55 11.83
C VAL A 242 3.41 -1.04 11.62
N SER A 243 3.06 -0.22 12.61
CA SER A 243 3.20 1.24 12.52
C SER A 243 4.66 1.67 12.42
N ILE A 244 5.54 1.05 13.20
CA ILE A 244 6.99 1.27 13.13
C ILE A 244 7.54 0.80 11.78
N ALA A 245 7.13 -0.39 11.32
CA ALA A 245 7.62 -0.95 10.05
C ALA A 245 7.17 -0.13 8.83
N ASN A 246 5.91 0.35 8.83
CA ASN A 246 5.29 1.01 7.69
C ASN A 246 4.98 2.49 7.93
N LEU A 247 5.89 3.19 8.62
CA LEU A 247 5.91 4.65 8.75
C LEU A 247 4.58 5.30 9.21
N GLY A 248 3.84 4.63 10.09
CA GLY A 248 2.60 5.14 10.68
C GLY A 248 1.30 4.47 10.23
N GLU A 249 1.35 3.55 9.26
CA GLU A 249 0.13 2.91 8.72
C GLU A 249 -0.42 1.75 9.56
N GLY A 250 0.24 1.42 10.68
CA GLY A 250 -0.21 0.36 11.58
C GLY A 250 -1.42 0.73 12.43
N PHE A 251 -1.86 2.01 12.40
CA PHE A 251 -3.03 2.44 13.15
C PHE A 251 -4.37 2.08 12.46
N HIS A 252 -4.50 0.83 12.02
CA HIS A 252 -5.39 0.45 10.93
C HIS A 252 -6.88 0.45 11.31
N ASN A 253 -7.23 0.15 12.57
CA ASN A 253 -8.62 0.30 13.06
C ASN A 253 -9.10 1.75 12.97
N TYR A 254 -8.23 2.71 13.31
CA TYR A 254 -8.53 4.13 13.20
C TYR A 254 -8.69 4.51 11.74
N HIS A 255 -7.74 4.10 10.90
CA HIS A 255 -7.74 4.40 9.47
C HIS A 255 -9.04 3.95 8.78
N HIS A 256 -9.48 2.72 9.00
CA HIS A 256 -10.75 2.24 8.41
C HIS A 256 -11.99 2.92 8.99
N THR A 257 -11.90 3.45 10.22
CA THR A 257 -13.00 4.18 10.85
C THR A 257 -13.07 5.64 10.38
N PHE A 258 -11.92 6.28 10.15
CA PHE A 258 -11.77 7.67 9.72
C PHE A 258 -10.85 7.77 8.50
N PRO A 259 -11.27 7.21 7.35
CA PRO A 259 -10.40 7.10 6.17
C PRO A 259 -10.00 8.45 5.58
N PHE A 260 -10.68 9.54 5.94
CA PHE A 260 -10.38 10.89 5.47
C PHE A 260 -9.32 11.63 6.30
N ASP A 261 -8.91 11.12 7.47
CA ASP A 261 -7.91 11.79 8.31
C ASP A 261 -6.50 11.63 7.72
N TYR A 262 -5.82 12.75 7.44
CA TYR A 262 -4.51 12.76 6.78
C TYR A 262 -3.41 12.09 7.60
N ARG A 263 -3.60 11.97 8.92
CA ARG A 263 -2.63 11.34 9.83
C ARG A 263 -2.77 9.82 9.82
N ALA A 264 -3.93 9.29 9.41
CA ALA A 264 -4.29 7.87 9.54
C ALA A 264 -4.16 7.32 10.98
N ALA A 265 -4.12 8.19 11.99
CA ALA A 265 -3.92 7.84 13.39
C ALA A 265 -4.54 8.92 14.31
N GLU A 266 -5.06 8.52 15.47
CA GLU A 266 -5.64 9.45 16.45
C GLU A 266 -4.59 10.34 17.12
N LEU A 267 -3.54 9.72 17.67
CA LEU A 267 -2.59 10.34 18.60
C LEU A 267 -1.38 11.02 17.95
N GLY A 268 -1.35 11.10 16.62
CA GLY A 268 -0.32 11.86 15.91
C GLY A 268 1.13 11.39 16.13
N ASN A 269 2.04 12.27 15.74
CA ASN A 269 3.38 12.09 15.16
C ASN A 269 4.46 11.20 15.82
N ILE A 270 4.24 10.48 16.92
CA ILE A 270 5.34 9.76 17.60
C ILE A 270 5.84 8.59 16.74
N PHE A 271 4.93 7.77 16.23
CA PHE A 271 5.24 6.61 15.38
C PHE A 271 4.73 6.78 13.95
N ASN A 272 4.61 8.02 13.46
CA ASN A 272 4.02 8.30 12.15
C ASN A 272 4.90 9.22 11.28
N PRO A 273 6.07 8.75 10.82
CA PRO A 273 6.95 9.52 9.95
C PRO A 273 6.29 10.03 8.66
N THR A 274 5.28 9.33 8.13
CA THR A 274 4.51 9.80 6.97
C THR A 274 3.78 11.12 7.27
N THR A 275 3.21 11.27 8.47
CA THR A 275 2.56 12.51 8.88
C THR A 275 3.58 13.65 8.96
N LYS A 276 4.76 13.43 9.56
CA LYS A 276 5.86 14.43 9.58
C LYS A 276 6.27 14.87 8.18
N PHE A 277 6.34 13.94 7.24
CA PHE A 277 6.64 14.26 5.84
C PHE A 277 5.57 15.19 5.27
N ILE A 278 4.28 14.88 5.45
CA ILE A 278 3.18 15.73 4.98
C ILE A 278 3.22 17.11 5.67
N ASP A 279 3.45 17.15 6.99
CA ASP A 279 3.56 18.38 7.77
C ASP A 279 4.71 19.28 7.27
N LEU A 280 5.87 18.70 6.94
CA LEU A 280 7.00 19.42 6.34
C LEU A 280 6.59 20.06 5.01
N PHE A 281 5.93 19.31 4.12
CA PHE A 281 5.47 19.87 2.84
C PHE A 281 4.30 20.85 3.00
N ALA A 282 3.52 20.75 4.07
CA ALA A 282 2.51 21.74 4.41
C ALA A 282 3.17 23.05 4.87
N TRP A 283 4.21 22.97 5.69
CA TRP A 283 5.03 24.11 6.09
C TRP A 283 5.73 24.79 4.90
N LEU A 284 6.25 24.02 3.94
CA LEU A 284 6.77 24.53 2.66
C LEU A 284 5.68 25.11 1.73
N GLY A 285 4.40 24.96 2.07
CA GLY A 285 3.26 25.41 1.27
C GLY A 285 2.99 24.57 0.03
N TRP A 286 3.51 23.34 -0.04
CA TRP A 286 3.29 22.38 -1.13
C TRP A 286 2.13 21.42 -0.84
N ALA A 287 1.83 21.15 0.44
CA ALA A 287 0.62 20.47 0.88
C ALA A 287 -0.34 21.47 1.57
N TYR A 288 -1.64 21.23 1.48
CA TYR A 288 -2.68 22.09 2.08
C TYR A 288 -4.00 21.31 2.26
N ASP A 289 -4.98 21.90 2.95
CA ASP A 289 -6.29 21.27 3.19
C ASP A 289 -6.18 19.90 3.89
N LEU A 290 -5.31 19.83 4.91
CA LEU A 290 -5.05 18.62 5.70
C LEU A 290 -6.26 18.33 6.60
N LYS A 291 -6.99 17.24 6.31
CA LYS A 291 -8.23 16.89 7.00
C LYS A 291 -7.95 16.08 8.27
N THR A 292 -8.59 16.44 9.37
CA THR A 292 -8.49 15.71 10.64
C THR A 292 -9.86 15.40 11.22
N ALA A 293 -10.04 14.20 11.78
CA ALA A 293 -11.23 13.90 12.58
C ALA A 293 -11.18 14.70 13.90
N SER A 294 -12.31 15.31 14.27
CA SER A 294 -12.40 16.05 15.53
C SER A 294 -12.33 15.11 16.73
N HIS A 295 -11.83 15.61 17.87
CA HIS A 295 -11.71 14.83 19.09
C HIS A 295 -13.05 14.23 19.55
N ASP A 296 -14.13 15.02 19.46
CA ASP A 296 -15.48 14.57 19.82
C ASP A 296 -15.98 13.45 18.89
N LEU A 297 -15.72 13.57 17.58
CA LEU A 297 -16.10 12.53 16.63
C LEU A 297 -15.39 11.21 16.94
N VAL A 298 -14.09 11.27 17.22
CA VAL A 298 -13.30 10.08 17.54
C VAL A 298 -13.76 9.45 18.85
N THR A 299 -13.94 10.26 19.89
CA THR A 299 -14.36 9.81 21.22
C THR A 299 -15.76 9.21 21.20
N ASN A 300 -16.71 9.86 20.53
CA ASN A 300 -18.08 9.35 20.42
C ASN A 300 -18.14 8.05 19.62
N ARG A 301 -17.32 7.90 18.57
CA ARG A 301 -17.25 6.65 17.80
C ARG A 301 -16.69 5.52 18.66
N ALA A 302 -15.58 5.75 19.35
CA ALA A 302 -14.97 4.76 20.21
C ALA A 302 -15.87 4.32 21.37
N LYS A 303 -16.61 5.24 22.01
CA LYS A 303 -17.64 4.90 23.02
C LYS A 303 -18.75 4.02 22.44
N ARG A 304 -19.15 4.27 21.19
CA ARG A 304 -20.28 3.57 20.55
C ARG A 304 -19.90 2.18 20.03
N THR A 305 -18.73 2.03 19.41
CA THR A 305 -18.35 0.81 18.67
C THR A 305 -16.99 0.24 19.04
N GLY A 306 -16.20 0.91 19.88
CA GLY A 306 -14.89 0.45 20.30
C GLY A 306 -14.95 -0.79 21.20
N ASP A 307 -13.82 -1.45 21.34
CA ASP A 307 -13.63 -2.60 22.24
C ASP A 307 -13.26 -2.21 23.69
N GLY A 308 -13.28 -0.91 24.02
CA GLY A 308 -12.94 -0.40 25.36
C GLY A 308 -11.44 -0.22 25.61
N THR A 309 -10.57 -0.50 24.63
CA THR A 309 -9.11 -0.37 24.78
C THR A 309 -8.58 1.04 24.48
N LEU A 310 -9.46 1.98 24.14
CA LEU A 310 -9.08 3.36 23.89
C LEU A 310 -8.51 3.95 25.21
N TRP A 311 -7.26 4.41 25.17
CA TRP A 311 -6.57 5.14 26.27
C TRP A 311 -6.04 4.36 27.48
N ASN A 312 -6.06 3.02 27.53
CA ASN A 312 -5.64 2.27 28.74
C ASN A 312 -6.28 2.79 30.05
N ARG A 313 -7.43 3.47 29.98
CA ARG A 313 -8.24 3.76 31.14
C ARG A 313 -9.40 2.79 31.09
N GLU A 314 -9.37 1.82 32.00
CA GLU A 314 -10.58 1.09 32.39
C GLU A 314 -11.69 2.14 32.51
N CYS A 315 -12.71 2.02 31.67
CA CYS A 315 -13.95 2.76 31.92
C CYS A 315 -14.54 2.15 33.20
N ALA A 316 -14.18 2.74 34.33
CA ALA A 316 -14.88 2.56 35.60
C ALA A 316 -16.29 3.15 35.50
#